data_AF-A0A8J3IU89-F1
#
_entry.id   AF-A0A8J3IU89-F1
#
_cell.length_a   1.000
_cell.length_b   1.000
_cell.length_c   1.000
_cell.angle_alpha   90.00
_cell.angle_beta   90.00
_cell.angle_gamma   90.00
#
_symmetry.space_group_name_H-M   'P 1'
#
loop_
_entity.id
_entity.type
_entity.pdbx_description
1 polymer ?
#
loop_
_entity_poly.entity_id
_entity_poly.type
_entity_poly.pdbx_seq_one_letter_code
_entity_poly.pdbx_strand_id
1 'polypeptide(L)'
;MKEAGASAWEIFGQSLPHASKGAGQQILYRCSLCQRPWFLDGREVYLRLEPEQLHWIAVALEADLEQLPTATCRLCLFQRGLGSFEFDEYGLQGEVGYGINWEAASPVGAHLLAAVLSEGELRRLPVPPSPHVVYNYQRARAVLTWLKEERSWLCERLLSAFEQGVMAADNPPGHGMSGTEGWQWKGAFFHQHCPPLGGMVRTQLVIALPADEPLEVHSLVALWQDMAALALEGSFVGEHPGEKEQRR
;
A
#
# COMPACT_ATOMS: atom_id res chain seq x y z
N MET A 1 -40.92 2.03 6.41
CA MET A 1 -39.59 2.10 7.03
C MET A 1 -38.57 1.74 5.97
N LYS A 2 -37.88 2.74 5.42
CA LYS A 2 -36.71 2.50 4.57
C LYS A 2 -35.54 2.36 5.53
N GLU A 3 -34.92 1.18 5.58
CA GLU A 3 -33.61 1.03 6.18
C GLU A 3 -32.66 1.94 5.39
N ALA A 4 -32.21 3.01 6.02
CA ALA A 4 -31.09 3.81 5.53
C ALA A 4 -29.84 2.94 5.72
N GLY A 5 -29.58 2.07 4.74
CA GLY A 5 -28.26 1.46 4.59
C GLY A 5 -27.31 2.61 4.31
N ALA A 6 -26.43 2.92 5.28
CA ALA A 6 -25.24 3.72 5.01
C ALA A 6 -24.58 3.09 3.78
N SER A 7 -24.65 3.81 2.66
CA SER A 7 -24.11 3.30 1.42
C SER A 7 -22.61 3.15 1.63
N ALA A 8 -22.01 2.10 1.09
CA ALA A 8 -20.57 1.78 1.23
C ALA A 8 -19.60 2.88 0.71
N TRP A 9 -20.13 4.07 0.40
CA TRP A 9 -19.51 5.20 -0.28
C TRP A 9 -19.20 6.38 0.65
N GLU A 10 -19.75 6.42 1.88
CA GLU A 10 -19.45 7.47 2.88
C GLU A 10 -18.44 6.95 3.90
N ILE A 11 -17.18 6.84 3.49
CA ILE A 11 -16.10 6.40 4.38
C ILE A 11 -15.15 7.58 4.55
N PHE A 12 -14.93 8.00 5.80
CA PHE A 12 -14.07 9.13 6.19
C PHE A 12 -14.61 10.53 5.87
N GLY A 13 -15.94 10.72 5.94
CA GLY A 13 -16.56 12.04 5.76
C GLY A 13 -16.43 12.59 4.34
N GLN A 14 -16.24 11.72 3.35
CA GLN A 14 -16.19 12.05 1.92
C GLN A 14 -16.69 10.86 1.08
N SER A 15 -17.07 11.14 -0.15
CA SER A 15 -17.26 10.15 -1.21
C SER A 15 -15.89 9.69 -1.75
N LEU A 16 -15.83 8.43 -2.18
CA LEU A 16 -14.63 7.80 -2.73
C LEU A 16 -14.88 7.38 -4.19
N PRO A 17 -14.91 8.32 -5.15
CA PRO A 17 -15.09 7.98 -6.55
C PRO A 17 -13.80 7.40 -7.15
N HIS A 18 -13.96 6.66 -8.25
CA HIS A 18 -12.84 6.12 -9.01
C HIS A 18 -11.88 7.23 -9.47
N ALA A 19 -10.59 6.91 -9.51
CA ALA A 19 -9.57 7.81 -10.01
C ALA A 19 -9.84 8.29 -11.44
N SER A 20 -9.43 9.50 -11.78
CA SER A 20 -9.68 10.15 -13.08
C SER A 20 -9.12 9.34 -14.26
N LYS A 21 -8.05 8.57 -14.02
CA LYS A 21 -7.38 7.71 -15.01
C LYS A 21 -7.80 6.23 -14.92
N GLY A 22 -8.81 5.90 -14.12
CA GLY A 22 -9.46 4.59 -14.08
C GLY A 22 -8.89 3.56 -13.10
N ALA A 23 -7.69 3.78 -12.53
CA ALA A 23 -7.08 2.88 -11.56
C ALA A 23 -6.96 3.54 -10.18
N GLY A 24 -7.60 2.94 -9.17
CA GLY A 24 -7.61 3.43 -7.79
C GLY A 24 -8.82 4.33 -7.47
N GLN A 25 -8.71 5.09 -6.39
CA GLN A 25 -9.75 5.98 -5.86
C GLN A 25 -9.22 7.40 -5.70
N GLN A 26 -10.14 8.35 -5.59
CA GLN A 26 -9.86 9.73 -5.25
C GLN A 26 -10.08 9.96 -3.77
N ILE A 27 -9.06 10.47 -3.06
CA ILE A 27 -9.16 10.73 -1.61
C ILE A 27 -8.43 12.02 -1.25
N LEU A 28 -9.10 12.85 -0.46
CA LEU A 28 -8.51 14.01 0.18
C LEU A 28 -8.12 13.66 1.63
N TYR A 29 -6.84 13.87 1.95
CA TYR A 29 -6.25 13.56 3.25
C TYR A 29 -5.80 14.83 3.97
N ARG A 30 -5.62 14.74 5.29
CA ARG A 30 -4.90 15.72 6.12
C ARG A 30 -3.56 15.13 6.60
N CYS A 31 -2.47 15.85 6.37
CA CYS A 31 -1.16 15.42 6.83
C CYS A 31 -1.07 15.41 8.36
N SER A 32 -0.78 14.26 8.98
CA SER A 32 -0.59 14.15 10.43
C SER A 32 0.56 15.01 10.98
N LEU A 33 1.53 15.38 10.13
CA LEU A 33 2.72 16.15 10.53
C LEU A 33 2.58 17.65 10.27
N CYS A 34 2.29 18.05 9.03
CA CYS A 34 2.20 19.47 8.66
C CYS A 34 0.77 20.02 8.68
N GLN A 35 -0.23 19.18 8.96
CA GLN A 35 -1.66 19.51 9.03
C GLN A 35 -2.27 20.07 7.74
N ARG A 36 -1.51 20.06 6.63
CA ARG A 36 -1.97 20.49 5.32
C ARG A 36 -2.77 19.39 4.61
N PRO A 37 -3.88 19.74 3.96
CA PRO A 37 -4.57 18.83 3.06
C PRO A 37 -3.71 18.45 1.85
N TRP A 38 -3.86 17.23 1.37
CA TRP A 38 -3.24 16.74 0.15
C TRP A 38 -4.17 15.72 -0.53
N PHE A 39 -4.09 15.61 -1.85
CA PHE A 39 -5.02 14.83 -2.65
C PHE A 39 -4.32 13.67 -3.36
N LEU A 40 -4.97 12.51 -3.34
CA LEU A 40 -4.58 11.31 -4.08
C LEU A 40 -5.63 11.06 -5.17
N ASP A 41 -5.20 10.95 -6.42
CA ASP A 41 -6.04 10.55 -7.57
C ASP A 41 -5.44 9.29 -8.20
N GLY A 42 -5.81 8.13 -7.67
CA GLY A 42 -5.20 6.87 -8.06
C GLY A 42 -3.72 6.83 -7.67
N ARG A 43 -2.82 6.98 -8.65
CA ARG A 43 -1.35 7.02 -8.44
C ARG A 43 -0.79 8.44 -8.35
N GLU A 44 -1.58 9.45 -8.68
CA GLU A 44 -1.12 10.85 -8.73
C GLU A 44 -1.28 11.51 -7.36
N VAL A 45 -0.24 12.19 -6.88
CA VAL A 45 -0.23 12.83 -5.56
C VAL A 45 -0.05 14.35 -5.67
N TYR A 46 -0.99 15.09 -5.09
CA TYR A 46 -1.00 16.56 -5.11
C TYR A 46 -0.82 17.12 -3.69
N LEU A 47 0.37 17.67 -3.41
CA LEU A 47 0.80 18.05 -2.05
C LEU A 47 0.63 19.53 -1.71
N ARG A 48 0.49 20.39 -2.73
CA ARG A 48 0.40 21.85 -2.60
C ARG A 48 -0.84 22.34 -3.34
N LEU A 49 -2.00 22.00 -2.81
CA LEU A 49 -3.28 22.44 -3.36
C LEU A 49 -3.46 23.92 -3.05
N GLU A 50 -3.68 24.73 -4.09
CA GLU A 50 -4.14 26.10 -3.90
C GLU A 50 -5.55 26.11 -3.27
N PRO A 51 -5.95 27.17 -2.54
CA PRO A 51 -7.25 27.21 -1.84
C PRO A 51 -8.44 26.92 -2.75
N GLU A 52 -8.41 27.42 -3.99
CA GLU A 52 -9.45 27.18 -4.98
C GLU A 52 -9.49 25.70 -5.38
N GLN A 53 -8.32 25.09 -5.63
CA GLN A 53 -8.23 23.67 -5.98
C GLN A 53 -8.75 22.78 -4.85
N LEU A 54 -8.36 23.08 -3.61
CA LEU A 54 -8.82 22.37 -2.43
C LEU A 54 -10.35 22.45 -2.30
N HIS A 55 -10.93 23.64 -2.50
CA HIS A 55 -12.38 23.81 -2.47
C HIS A 55 -13.09 22.99 -3.55
N TRP A 56 -12.60 23.05 -4.80
CA TRP A 56 -13.17 22.28 -5.91
C TRP A 56 -13.11 20.77 -5.66
N ILE A 57 -11.97 20.26 -5.18
CA ILE A 57 -11.82 18.83 -4.85
C ILE A 57 -12.74 18.46 -3.69
N ALA A 58 -12.81 19.27 -2.63
CA ALA A 58 -13.68 18.98 -1.49
C ALA A 58 -15.15 18.93 -1.89
N VAL A 59 -15.62 19.83 -2.76
CA VAL A 59 -16.98 19.78 -3.31
C VAL A 59 -17.18 18.54 -4.16
N ALA A 60 -16.24 18.21 -5.05
CA ALA A 60 -16.35 17.04 -5.92
C ALA A 60 -16.38 15.72 -5.15
N LEU A 61 -15.66 15.65 -4.03
CA LEU A 61 -15.64 14.49 -3.15
C LEU A 61 -16.70 14.55 -2.05
N GLU A 62 -17.54 15.59 -1.98
CA GLU A 62 -18.45 15.80 -0.85
C GLU A 62 -17.73 15.71 0.52
N ALA A 63 -16.49 16.20 0.58
CA ALA A 63 -15.60 16.04 1.73
C ALA A 63 -15.80 17.13 2.79
N ASP A 64 -15.93 16.72 4.04
CA ASP A 64 -15.80 17.62 5.19
C ASP A 64 -14.31 17.87 5.51
N LEU A 65 -13.84 19.10 5.23
CA LEU A 65 -12.46 19.50 5.44
C LEU A 65 -12.01 19.37 6.90
N GLU A 66 -12.92 19.45 7.88
CA GLU A 66 -12.58 19.31 9.30
C GLU A 66 -12.45 17.84 9.72
N GLN A 67 -13.01 16.92 8.95
CA GLN A 67 -13.05 15.48 9.25
C GLN A 67 -12.25 14.63 8.27
N LEU A 68 -11.32 15.24 7.53
CA LEU A 68 -10.51 14.50 6.57
C LEU A 68 -9.73 13.36 7.24
N PRO A 69 -9.61 12.21 6.58
CA PRO A 69 -8.74 11.14 7.02
C PRO A 69 -7.30 11.62 7.15
N THR A 70 -6.59 11.15 8.17
CA THR A 70 -5.20 11.54 8.40
C THR A 70 -4.23 10.57 7.75
N ALA A 71 -3.30 11.09 6.95
CA ALA A 71 -2.19 10.32 6.37
C ALA A 71 -0.98 11.23 6.13
N THR A 72 0.23 10.82 6.48
CA THR A 72 1.43 11.65 6.32
C THR A 72 1.70 11.90 4.83
N CYS A 73 1.79 13.17 4.41
CA CYS A 73 2.03 13.49 3.01
C CYS A 73 3.46 13.11 2.56
N ARG A 74 3.63 12.79 1.27
CA ARG A 74 4.94 12.37 0.72
C ARG A 74 6.07 13.35 1.04
N LEU A 75 5.81 14.67 1.03
CA LEU A 75 6.82 15.70 1.36
C LEU A 75 7.34 15.55 2.80
N CYS A 76 6.45 15.35 3.78
CA CYS A 76 6.86 15.21 5.18
C CYS A 76 7.55 13.86 5.44
N LEU A 77 7.14 12.80 4.74
CA LEU A 77 7.84 11.52 4.75
C LEU A 77 9.27 11.65 4.21
N PHE A 78 9.44 12.33 3.08
CA PHE A 78 10.75 12.63 2.50
C PHE A 78 11.63 13.45 3.44
N GLN A 79 11.11 14.51 4.05
CA GLN A 79 11.86 15.37 4.98
C GLN A 79 12.37 14.61 6.22
N ARG A 80 11.73 13.50 6.59
CA ARG A 80 12.14 12.65 7.70
C ARG A 80 13.01 11.47 7.29
N GLY A 81 13.25 11.28 6.00
CA GLY A 81 14.07 10.18 5.47
C GLY A 81 13.46 8.79 5.67
N LEU A 82 12.13 8.69 5.89
CA LEU A 82 11.48 7.43 6.27
C LEU A 82 10.96 6.62 5.07
N GLY A 83 10.99 7.20 3.87
CA GLY A 83 10.27 6.67 2.72
C GLY A 83 8.75 6.76 2.87
N SER A 84 8.00 6.25 1.91
CA SER A 84 6.54 6.23 1.93
C SER A 84 5.98 4.84 1.69
N PHE A 85 5.03 4.44 2.54
CA PHE A 85 4.24 3.24 2.35
C PHE A 85 2.95 3.55 1.60
N GLU A 86 2.56 2.65 0.71
CA GLU A 86 1.21 2.56 0.15
C GLU A 86 0.68 1.15 0.38
N PHE A 87 -0.62 1.05 0.67
CA PHE A 87 -1.29 -0.21 0.95
C PHE A 87 -2.51 -0.36 0.06
N ASP A 88 -2.60 -1.52 -0.58
CA ASP A 88 -3.75 -1.92 -1.37
C ASP A 88 -4.47 -3.09 -0.69
N GLU A 89 -5.79 -3.08 -0.77
CA GLU A 89 -6.68 -4.16 -0.38
C GLU A 89 -7.24 -4.83 -1.63
N TYR A 90 -7.20 -6.16 -1.69
CA TYR A 90 -7.72 -6.95 -2.80
C TYR A 90 -8.97 -7.73 -2.38
N GLY A 91 -10.03 -7.60 -3.19
CA GLY A 91 -11.34 -8.18 -2.91
C GLY A 91 -12.18 -7.34 -1.96
N LEU A 92 -13.43 -7.73 -1.74
CA LEU A 92 -14.33 -7.03 -0.83
C LEU A 92 -13.81 -7.23 0.60
N GLN A 93 -13.48 -6.16 1.32
CA GLN A 93 -12.98 -6.22 2.71
C GLN A 93 -11.68 -7.05 2.89
N GLY A 94 -10.84 -7.11 1.85
CA GLY A 94 -9.52 -7.75 1.91
C GLY A 94 -9.55 -9.26 2.02
N GLU A 95 -10.61 -9.90 1.52
CA GLU A 95 -10.73 -11.36 1.46
C GLU A 95 -9.68 -12.03 0.58
N VAL A 96 -9.24 -11.38 -0.49
CA VAL A 96 -8.23 -11.94 -1.40
C VAL A 96 -6.83 -11.64 -0.87
N GLY A 97 -6.60 -10.46 -0.30
CA GLY A 97 -5.32 -10.15 0.31
C GLY A 97 -4.94 -8.68 0.27
N TYR A 98 -3.65 -8.42 0.40
CA TYR A 98 -3.11 -7.06 0.53
C TYR A 98 -1.83 -6.87 -0.28
N GLY A 99 -1.67 -5.67 -0.84
CA GLY A 99 -0.46 -5.17 -1.49
C GLY A 99 0.22 -4.13 -0.61
N ILE A 100 1.55 -4.11 -0.60
CA ILE A 100 2.36 -3.16 0.14
C ILE A 100 3.44 -2.63 -0.80
N ASN A 101 3.50 -1.32 -0.96
CA ASN A 101 4.58 -0.62 -1.66
C ASN A 101 5.36 0.21 -0.64
N TRP A 102 6.69 0.19 -0.70
CA TRP A 102 7.53 1.13 0.03
C TRP A 102 8.55 1.76 -0.90
N GLU A 103 8.63 3.09 -0.85
CA GLU A 103 9.53 3.90 -1.67
C GLU A 103 10.42 4.77 -0.79
N ALA A 104 11.74 4.68 -0.94
CA ALA A 104 12.70 5.49 -0.23
C ALA A 104 12.70 6.94 -0.70
N ALA A 105 13.21 7.82 0.16
CA ALA A 105 13.52 9.19 -0.21
C ALA A 105 14.67 9.28 -1.21
N SER A 106 14.62 10.28 -2.09
CA SER A 106 15.79 10.71 -2.85
C SER A 106 16.95 11.07 -1.92
N PRO A 107 18.19 10.64 -2.25
CA PRO A 107 18.65 10.00 -3.51
C PRO A 107 18.73 8.47 -3.47
N VAL A 108 18.18 7.79 -2.45
CA VAL A 108 18.46 6.36 -2.21
C VAL A 108 17.83 5.45 -3.26
N GLY A 109 16.66 5.81 -3.79
CA GLY A 109 16.00 5.07 -4.89
C GLY A 109 15.51 3.67 -4.55
N ALA A 110 15.69 3.20 -3.31
CA ALA A 110 15.23 1.89 -2.88
C ALA A 110 13.70 1.79 -2.96
N HIS A 111 13.23 0.73 -3.60
CA HIS A 111 11.81 0.52 -3.88
C HIS A 111 11.49 -0.94 -3.64
N LEU A 112 10.50 -1.22 -2.81
CA LEU A 112 10.08 -2.56 -2.47
C LEU A 112 8.59 -2.74 -2.73
N LEU A 113 8.21 -3.92 -3.26
CA LEU A 113 6.82 -4.35 -3.40
C LEU A 113 6.58 -5.70 -2.70
N ALA A 114 5.48 -5.82 -1.97
CA ALA A 114 4.99 -7.08 -1.44
C ALA A 114 3.52 -7.28 -1.80
N ALA A 115 3.14 -8.53 -2.03
CA ALA A 115 1.75 -8.95 -2.12
C ALA A 115 1.54 -10.20 -1.27
N VAL A 116 0.50 -10.22 -0.44
CA VAL A 116 0.11 -11.38 0.36
C VAL A 116 -1.31 -11.75 -0.04
N LEU A 117 -1.47 -12.84 -0.80
CA LEU A 117 -2.74 -13.19 -1.42
C LEU A 117 -3.19 -14.61 -1.05
N SER A 118 -4.46 -14.76 -0.66
CA SER A 118 -5.11 -16.05 -0.39
C SER A 118 -5.15 -16.91 -1.65
N GLU A 119 -4.57 -18.11 -1.59
CA GLU A 119 -4.64 -19.04 -2.72
C GLU A 119 -6.07 -19.53 -2.96
N GLY A 120 -6.82 -19.76 -1.88
CA GLY A 120 -8.19 -20.26 -1.95
C GLY A 120 -9.11 -19.27 -2.67
N GLU A 121 -9.00 -17.99 -2.33
CA GLU A 121 -9.83 -16.95 -2.95
C GLU A 121 -9.37 -16.63 -4.37
N LEU A 122 -8.05 -16.53 -4.62
CA LEU A 122 -7.53 -16.32 -5.99
C LEU A 122 -8.01 -17.39 -6.97
N ARG A 123 -8.06 -18.67 -6.56
CA ARG A 123 -8.54 -19.76 -7.43
C ARG A 123 -10.03 -19.68 -7.75
N ARG A 124 -10.82 -18.99 -6.93
CA ARG A 124 -12.27 -18.82 -7.15
C ARG A 124 -12.59 -17.66 -8.09
N LEU A 125 -11.63 -16.75 -8.29
CA LEU A 125 -11.82 -15.57 -9.11
C LEU A 125 -11.45 -15.85 -10.58
N PRO A 126 -12.32 -15.48 -11.54
CA PRO A 126 -12.02 -15.64 -12.97
C PRO A 126 -10.99 -14.62 -13.47
N VAL A 127 -10.83 -13.50 -12.76
CA VAL A 127 -9.92 -12.40 -13.08
C VAL A 127 -9.29 -11.91 -11.78
N PRO A 128 -8.00 -11.52 -11.76
CA PRO A 128 -7.39 -10.91 -10.58
C PRO A 128 -8.20 -9.69 -10.11
N PRO A 129 -8.41 -9.52 -8.80
CA PRO A 129 -9.13 -8.36 -8.28
C PRO A 129 -8.33 -7.08 -8.50
N SER A 130 -9.03 -5.98 -8.76
CA SER A 130 -8.42 -4.65 -8.76
C SER A 130 -7.99 -4.26 -7.34
N PRO A 131 -6.89 -3.52 -7.19
CA PRO A 131 -6.52 -2.95 -5.90
C PRO A 131 -7.52 -1.88 -5.47
N HIS A 132 -7.85 -1.86 -4.18
CA HIS A 132 -8.66 -0.87 -3.51
C HIS A 132 -7.90 -0.24 -2.34
N VAL A 133 -8.37 0.91 -1.87
CA VAL A 133 -7.88 1.48 -0.62
C VAL A 133 -8.23 0.56 0.55
N VAL A 134 -7.37 0.53 1.57
CA VAL A 134 -7.59 -0.35 2.73
C VAL A 134 -8.81 0.10 3.53
N TYR A 135 -9.88 -0.70 3.49
CA TYR A 135 -11.08 -0.51 4.30
C TYR A 135 -10.99 -1.31 5.60
N ASN A 136 -10.46 -2.53 5.55
CA ASN A 136 -10.31 -3.39 6.72
C ASN A 136 -8.91 -3.26 7.33
N TYR A 137 -8.64 -2.09 7.93
CA TYR A 137 -7.33 -1.79 8.52
C TYR A 137 -6.92 -2.78 9.63
N GLN A 138 -7.88 -3.34 10.37
CA GLN A 138 -7.59 -4.31 11.43
C GLN A 138 -6.98 -5.59 10.84
N ARG A 139 -7.55 -6.08 9.74
CA ARG A 139 -7.03 -7.24 9.02
C ARG A 139 -5.72 -6.92 8.32
N ALA A 140 -5.56 -5.73 7.74
CA ALA A 140 -4.28 -5.28 7.18
C ALA A 140 -3.17 -5.27 8.24
N ARG A 141 -3.42 -4.74 9.45
CA ARG A 141 -2.46 -4.79 10.57
C ARG A 141 -2.16 -6.22 11.03
N ALA A 142 -3.16 -7.10 11.03
CA ALA A 142 -2.96 -8.52 11.35
C ALA A 142 -2.06 -9.22 10.31
N VAL A 143 -2.25 -8.94 9.02
CA VAL A 143 -1.39 -9.44 7.94
C VAL A 143 0.04 -8.90 8.06
N LEU A 144 0.22 -7.62 8.38
CA LEU A 144 1.55 -7.05 8.64
C LEU A 144 2.22 -7.65 9.86
N THR A 145 1.47 -7.89 10.93
CA THR A 145 1.98 -8.56 12.14
C THR A 145 2.45 -9.97 11.80
N TRP A 146 1.65 -10.72 11.05
CA TRP A 146 2.06 -12.03 10.55
C TRP A 146 3.32 -11.95 9.67
N LEU A 147 3.37 -11.02 8.71
CA LEU A 147 4.53 -10.83 7.82
C LEU A 147 5.82 -10.57 8.62
N LYS A 148 5.75 -9.74 9.65
CA LYS A 148 6.85 -9.42 10.58
C LYS A 148 7.30 -10.65 11.39
N GLU A 149 6.36 -11.46 11.86
CA GLU A 149 6.62 -12.52 12.85
C GLU A 149 6.92 -13.88 12.23
N GLU A 150 6.48 -14.13 11.00
CA GLU A 150 6.63 -15.40 10.30
C GLU A 150 8.09 -15.82 10.19
N ARG A 151 8.44 -17.04 10.60
CA ARG A 151 9.82 -17.53 10.63
C ARG A 151 10.11 -18.58 9.57
N SER A 152 9.08 -19.19 8.98
CA SER A 152 9.19 -20.38 8.13
C SER A 152 8.96 -20.06 6.66
N TRP A 153 9.84 -19.24 6.09
CA TRP A 153 9.75 -18.81 4.70
C TRP A 153 10.13 -19.93 3.73
N LEU A 154 9.12 -20.55 3.12
CA LEU A 154 9.29 -21.55 2.06
C LEU A 154 9.32 -20.87 0.69
N CYS A 155 10.53 -20.58 0.20
CA CYS A 155 10.73 -20.04 -1.14
C CYS A 155 10.33 -21.10 -2.19
N GLU A 156 9.31 -20.78 -2.98
CA GLU A 156 8.85 -21.63 -4.08
C GLU A 156 9.75 -21.45 -5.30
N ARG A 157 9.99 -20.20 -5.69
CA ARG A 157 10.83 -19.83 -6.84
C ARG A 157 11.17 -18.35 -6.84
N LEU A 158 12.20 -18.00 -7.60
CA LEU A 158 12.56 -16.61 -7.89
C LEU A 158 11.67 -16.03 -9.00
N LEU A 159 11.64 -14.69 -9.04
CA LEU A 159 10.98 -13.91 -10.09
C LEU A 159 11.72 -14.12 -11.43
N SER A 160 11.00 -14.58 -12.45
CA SER A 160 11.55 -14.78 -13.80
C SER A 160 11.76 -13.45 -14.53
N ALA A 161 12.65 -13.43 -15.54
CA ALA A 161 12.87 -12.24 -16.35
C ALA A 161 11.60 -11.71 -17.03
N PHE A 162 10.67 -12.61 -17.40
CA PHE A 162 9.37 -12.23 -17.94
C PHE A 162 8.53 -11.45 -16.91
N GLU A 163 8.42 -11.97 -15.67
CA GLU A 163 7.68 -11.31 -14.60
C GLU A 163 8.30 -9.98 -14.20
N GLN A 164 9.64 -9.91 -14.16
CA GLN A 164 10.36 -8.65 -13.94
C GLN A 164 10.00 -7.60 -15.00
N GLY A 165 9.95 -8.00 -16.28
CA GLY A 165 9.56 -7.13 -17.39
C GLY A 165 8.11 -6.66 -17.31
N VAL A 166 7.18 -7.55 -16.94
CA VAL A 166 5.77 -7.19 -16.73
C VAL A 166 5.63 -6.17 -15.60
N MET A 167 6.32 -6.39 -14.47
CA MET A 167 6.30 -5.45 -13.36
C MET A 167 6.90 -4.09 -13.73
N ALA A 168 8.01 -4.09 -14.46
CA ALA A 168 8.70 -2.86 -14.87
C ALA A 168 7.89 -2.01 -15.86
N ALA A 169 7.01 -2.63 -16.65
CA ALA A 169 6.16 -1.91 -17.62
C ALA A 169 5.17 -0.96 -16.93
N ASP A 170 4.59 -1.38 -15.81
CA ASP A 170 3.58 -0.60 -15.08
C ASP A 170 4.15 0.15 -13.88
N ASN A 171 5.30 -0.28 -13.36
CA ASN A 171 5.97 0.30 -12.22
C ASN A 171 7.50 0.22 -12.40
N PRO A 172 8.16 1.24 -12.97
CA PRO A 172 9.58 1.17 -13.28
C PRO A 172 10.42 1.06 -11.99
N PRO A 173 11.43 0.16 -11.93
CA PRO A 173 12.33 0.03 -10.78
C PRO A 173 12.99 1.37 -10.39
N GLY A 174 12.94 1.72 -9.11
CA GLY A 174 13.49 2.97 -8.60
C GLY A 174 12.68 4.21 -8.98
N HIS A 175 11.47 4.04 -9.52
CA HIS A 175 10.49 5.10 -9.79
C HIS A 175 11.05 6.27 -10.63
N GLY A 176 11.98 5.99 -11.53
CA GLY A 176 12.61 6.99 -12.42
C GLY A 176 13.55 7.96 -11.71
N MET A 177 14.04 7.61 -10.52
CA MET A 177 15.02 8.42 -9.78
C MET A 177 16.40 8.37 -10.47
N SER A 178 17.15 9.48 -10.35
CA SER A 178 18.50 9.54 -10.92
C SER A 178 19.40 8.47 -10.32
N GLY A 179 20.08 7.70 -11.17
CA GLY A 179 20.94 6.58 -10.77
C GLY A 179 20.26 5.22 -10.74
N THR A 180 18.95 5.15 -11.03
CA THR A 180 18.19 3.88 -11.10
C THR A 180 17.88 3.42 -12.53
N GLU A 181 18.49 4.04 -13.55
CA GLU A 181 18.15 3.82 -14.97
C GLU A 181 18.41 2.39 -15.47
N GLY A 182 19.27 1.63 -14.77
CA GLY A 182 19.58 0.23 -15.06
C GLY A 182 19.03 -0.77 -14.03
N TRP A 183 18.21 -0.31 -13.08
CA TRP A 183 17.68 -1.17 -12.03
C TRP A 183 16.61 -2.12 -12.56
N GLN A 184 16.45 -3.25 -11.88
CA GLN A 184 15.53 -4.32 -12.21
C GLN A 184 14.76 -4.74 -10.97
N TRP A 185 13.53 -5.20 -11.17
CA TRP A 185 12.82 -5.90 -10.10
C TRP A 185 13.48 -7.25 -9.85
N LYS A 186 13.74 -7.58 -8.58
CA LYS A 186 14.23 -8.88 -8.14
C LYS A 186 13.39 -9.33 -6.97
N GLY A 187 13.00 -10.60 -6.95
CA GLY A 187 12.10 -11.09 -5.92
C GLY A 187 11.92 -12.59 -5.92
N ALA A 188 11.04 -13.03 -5.04
CA ALA A 188 10.69 -14.43 -4.88
C ALA A 188 9.22 -14.61 -4.50
N PHE A 189 8.70 -15.78 -4.81
CA PHE A 189 7.40 -16.25 -4.35
C PHE A 189 7.58 -17.24 -3.20
N PHE A 190 6.68 -17.15 -2.24
CA PHE A 190 6.64 -17.98 -1.05
C PHE A 190 5.24 -18.53 -0.87
N HIS A 191 5.15 -19.71 -0.26
CA HIS A 191 3.88 -20.37 -0.01
C HIS A 191 3.80 -20.78 1.46
N GLN A 192 2.87 -20.15 2.20
CA GLN A 192 2.84 -20.20 3.66
C GLN A 192 1.41 -20.12 4.19
N HIS A 193 1.19 -20.53 5.44
CA HIS A 193 -0.10 -20.36 6.10
C HIS A 193 -0.18 -18.98 6.76
N CYS A 194 -1.20 -18.20 6.43
CA CYS A 194 -1.46 -16.88 7.00
C CYS A 194 -2.83 -16.89 7.70
N PRO A 195 -2.86 -17.05 9.04
CA PRO A 195 -4.11 -17.08 9.80
C PRO A 195 -5.04 -15.86 9.55
N PRO A 196 -4.54 -14.60 9.43
CA PRO A 196 -5.39 -13.45 9.10
C PRO A 196 -6.18 -13.58 7.80
N LEU A 197 -5.66 -14.32 6.81
CA LEU A 197 -6.32 -14.59 5.53
C LEU A 197 -7.03 -15.96 5.49
N GLY A 198 -7.05 -16.68 6.62
CA GLY A 198 -7.85 -17.89 6.80
C GLY A 198 -7.28 -19.16 6.13
N GLY A 199 -6.00 -19.18 5.74
CA GLY A 199 -5.41 -20.37 5.14
C GLY A 199 -4.08 -20.14 4.45
N MET A 200 -3.82 -20.91 3.40
CA MET A 200 -2.61 -20.80 2.59
C MET A 200 -2.63 -19.54 1.72
N VAL A 201 -1.49 -18.85 1.72
CA VAL A 201 -1.26 -17.66 0.91
C VAL A 201 -0.05 -17.84 0.02
N ARG A 202 -0.13 -17.18 -1.13
CA ARG A 202 1.03 -16.89 -1.95
C ARG A 202 1.52 -15.50 -1.60
N THR A 203 2.77 -15.42 -1.15
CA THR A 203 3.44 -14.16 -0.86
C THR A 203 4.46 -13.88 -1.94
N GLN A 204 4.41 -12.69 -2.53
CA GLN A 204 5.44 -12.19 -3.42
C GLN A 204 6.19 -11.09 -2.67
N LEU A 205 7.51 -11.20 -2.57
CA LEU A 205 8.38 -10.14 -2.06
C LEU A 205 9.34 -9.71 -3.15
N VAL A 206 9.48 -8.40 -3.36
CA VAL A 206 10.26 -7.83 -4.46
C VAL A 206 10.99 -6.57 -3.99
N ILE A 207 12.17 -6.33 -4.56
CA ILE A 207 13.00 -5.15 -4.38
C ILE A 207 13.57 -4.71 -5.74
N ALA A 208 13.67 -3.40 -5.96
CA ALA A 208 14.39 -2.83 -7.09
C ALA A 208 15.89 -2.78 -6.75
N LEU A 209 16.72 -3.39 -7.60
CA LEU A 209 18.17 -3.45 -7.42
C LEU A 209 18.89 -3.22 -8.75
N PRO A 210 20.16 -2.78 -8.75
CA PRO A 210 21.03 -2.84 -9.93
C PRO A 210 21.00 -4.23 -10.59
N ALA A 211 21.12 -4.26 -11.92
CA ALA A 211 21.03 -5.51 -12.70
C ALA A 211 22.07 -6.56 -12.29
N ASP A 212 23.26 -6.14 -11.90
CA ASP A 212 24.39 -6.97 -11.48
C ASP A 212 24.37 -7.37 -10.00
N GLU A 213 23.56 -6.72 -9.16
CA GLU A 213 23.48 -7.02 -7.73
C GLU A 213 22.72 -8.33 -7.46
N PRO A 214 23.34 -9.37 -6.88
CA PRO A 214 22.64 -10.64 -6.65
C PRO A 214 21.51 -10.48 -5.63
N LEU A 215 20.42 -11.23 -5.83
CA LEU A 215 19.35 -11.30 -4.85
C LEU A 215 19.65 -12.37 -3.79
N GLU A 216 19.79 -11.96 -2.54
CA GLU A 216 19.80 -12.86 -1.41
C GLU A 216 18.39 -12.98 -0.81
N VAL A 217 17.76 -14.15 -0.97
CA VAL A 217 16.37 -14.37 -0.53
C VAL A 217 16.18 -14.15 0.97
N HIS A 218 17.16 -14.54 1.79
CA HIS A 218 17.10 -14.37 3.24
C HIS A 218 17.13 -12.89 3.64
N SER A 219 17.99 -12.10 2.98
CA SER A 219 18.10 -10.66 3.16
C SER A 219 16.84 -9.93 2.70
N LEU A 220 16.22 -10.37 1.60
CA LEU A 220 14.92 -9.86 1.14
C LEU A 220 13.80 -10.10 2.16
N VAL A 221 13.73 -11.30 2.73
CA VAL A 221 12.75 -11.63 3.78
C VAL A 221 12.96 -10.77 5.02
N ALA A 222 14.20 -10.70 5.53
CA ALA A 222 14.52 -9.91 6.71
C ALA A 222 14.16 -8.42 6.51
N LEU A 223 14.49 -7.87 5.35
CA LEU A 223 14.15 -6.50 4.99
C LEU A 223 12.63 -6.28 4.98
N TRP A 224 11.85 -7.21 4.44
CA TRP A 224 10.38 -7.09 4.46
C TRP A 224 9.76 -7.26 5.85
N GLN A 225 10.40 -8.02 6.74
CA GLN A 225 9.99 -8.09 8.14
C GLN A 225 10.23 -6.76 8.86
N ASP A 226 11.36 -6.10 8.59
CA ASP A 226 11.66 -4.77 9.11
C ASP A 226 10.70 -3.71 8.53
N MET A 227 10.39 -3.79 7.23
CA MET A 227 9.41 -2.90 6.60
C MET A 227 8.01 -3.12 7.17
N ALA A 228 7.60 -4.36 7.43
CA ALA A 228 6.33 -4.65 8.08
C ALA A 228 6.29 -4.10 9.52
N ALA A 229 7.40 -4.20 10.26
CA ALA A 229 7.51 -3.59 11.58
C ALA A 229 7.36 -2.06 11.53
N LEU A 230 8.04 -1.40 10.59
CA LEU A 230 7.94 0.04 10.38
C LEU A 230 6.52 0.46 9.95
N ALA A 231 5.91 -0.29 9.03
CA ALA A 231 4.53 -0.08 8.60
C ALA A 231 3.53 -0.12 9.77
N LEU A 232 3.74 -1.02 10.74
CA LEU A 232 2.88 -1.14 11.93
C LEU A 232 2.97 0.05 12.89
N GLU A 233 4.04 0.85 12.82
CA GLU A 233 4.16 2.11 13.57
C GLU A 233 3.32 3.23 12.93
N GLY A 234 3.14 3.16 11.60
CA GLY A 234 2.27 4.04 10.83
C GLY A 234 0.80 3.90 11.20
N SER A 235 -0.03 4.88 10.82
CA SER A 235 -1.48 4.84 11.02
C SER A 235 -2.18 4.50 9.72
N PHE A 236 -3.19 3.64 9.78
CA PHE A 236 -4.09 3.41 8.66
C PHE A 236 -5.22 4.45 8.64
N VAL A 237 -5.79 4.66 7.46
CA VAL A 237 -6.96 5.50 7.29
C VAL A 237 -8.13 4.89 8.07
N GLY A 238 -8.74 5.68 8.96
CA GLY A 238 -9.81 5.21 9.86
C GLY A 238 -9.34 4.68 11.23
N GLU A 239 -8.03 4.57 11.46
CA GLU A 239 -7.50 4.19 12.77
C GLU A 239 -7.55 5.40 13.72
N HIS A 240 -8.30 5.29 14.82
CA HIS A 240 -8.35 6.36 15.82
C HIS A 240 -7.06 6.38 16.66
N PRO A 241 -6.46 7.55 16.95
CA PRO A 241 -5.20 7.66 17.68
C PRO A 241 -5.18 6.94 19.05
N GLY A 242 -6.33 6.84 19.72
CA GLY A 242 -6.47 6.21 21.03
C GLY A 242 -6.40 4.66 21.04
N GLU A 243 -6.49 4.01 19.88
CA GLU A 243 -6.43 2.54 19.81
C GLU A 243 -5.00 1.99 19.85
N LYS A 244 -4.00 2.83 19.55
CA LYS A 244 -2.58 2.46 19.64
C LYS A 244 -2.07 2.37 21.07
N GLU A 245 -2.63 3.15 21.99
CA GLU A 245 -2.20 3.22 23.39
C GLU A 245 -2.71 2.06 24.26
N GLN A 246 -3.77 1.36 23.85
CA GLN A 246 -4.32 0.23 24.60
C GLN A 246 -3.62 -1.11 24.32
N ARG A 247 -2.63 -1.14 23.41
CA ARG A 247 -1.93 -2.37 22.98
C ARG A 247 -0.44 -2.40 23.29
N ARG A 248 0.07 -1.43 24.06
CA ARG A 248 1.40 -1.47 24.68
C ARG A 248 1.27 -1.89 26.13
#